data_AF-I3Y8E3-F1
#
_entry.id   AF-I3Y8E3-F1
#
_cell.length_a   1.000
_cell.length_b   1.000
_cell.length_c   1.000
_cell.angle_alpha   90.00
_cell.angle_beta   90.00
_cell.angle_gamma   90.00
#
_symmetry.space_group_name_H-M   'P 1'
#
loop_
_entity.id
_entity.type
_entity.pdbx_description
1 polymer ?
#
loop_
_entity_poly.entity_id
_entity_poly.type
_entity_poly.pdbx_seq_one_letter_code
_entity_poly.pdbx_strand_id
1 'polypeptide(L)'
;MKPHEIANQLYDAATPIIRINSLTSRKWRRNDQKQYPRTGPWHAANYDVLDRDAWLRKHACIYFVGGDDGLMRYTGISRNGIKDRWREAPAVDPETGKKLPKNELHHSQCWPHIEREYQNKPGCVFEVRTMAGAKLASVLKQLGPPLSGLLVLDNDHEGLVSAVERWICNNQLVTWNSAMTKIRNIT
;
A
#
# COMPACT_ATOMS: atom_id res chain seq x y z
N MET A 1 7.45 -24.04 1.58
CA MET A 1 6.38 -23.15 1.11
C MET A 1 6.91 -22.31 -0.04
N LYS A 2 6.17 -22.21 -1.14
CA LYS A 2 6.58 -21.39 -2.29
C LYS A 2 6.48 -19.90 -1.93
N PRO A 3 7.28 -19.01 -2.54
CA PRO A 3 7.26 -17.59 -2.19
C PRO A 3 5.88 -16.92 -2.25
N HIS A 4 5.05 -17.26 -3.24
CA HIS A 4 3.69 -16.71 -3.35
C HIS A 4 2.75 -17.17 -2.22
N GLU A 5 2.87 -18.41 -1.76
CA GLU A 5 2.09 -18.92 -0.62
C GLU A 5 2.45 -18.15 0.66
N ILE A 6 3.74 -17.85 0.86
CA ILE A 6 4.22 -17.03 1.98
C ILE A 6 3.65 -15.61 1.91
N ALA A 7 3.68 -14.98 0.72
CA ALA A 7 3.12 -13.65 0.53
C ALA A 7 1.62 -13.59 0.80
N ASN A 8 0.86 -14.60 0.36
CA ASN A 8 -0.57 -14.70 0.65
C ASN A 8 -0.82 -14.84 2.15
N GLN A 9 -0.06 -15.67 2.87
CA GLN A 9 -0.21 -15.79 4.32
C GLN A 9 0.15 -14.50 5.07
N LEU A 10 1.15 -13.75 4.61
CA LEU A 10 1.46 -12.42 5.14
C LEU A 10 0.31 -11.44 4.93
N TYR A 11 -0.29 -11.44 3.74
CA TYR A 11 -1.44 -10.61 3.40
C TYR A 11 -2.67 -10.97 4.23
N ASP A 12 -2.96 -12.27 4.38
CA ASP A 12 -4.10 -12.78 5.14
C ASP A 12 -3.97 -12.51 6.63
N ALA A 13 -2.75 -12.62 7.18
CA ALA A 13 -2.47 -12.29 8.57
C ALA A 13 -2.47 -10.77 8.85
N ALA A 14 -2.39 -9.91 7.83
CA ALA A 14 -2.38 -8.46 8.01
C ALA A 14 -3.77 -7.94 8.37
N THR A 15 -3.83 -6.86 9.16
CA THR A 15 -5.09 -6.24 9.56
C THR A 15 -5.62 -5.38 8.41
N PRO A 16 -6.86 -5.62 7.91
CA PRO A 16 -7.46 -4.77 6.88
C PRO A 16 -7.82 -3.41 7.45
N ILE A 17 -7.48 -2.33 6.73
CA ILE A 17 -7.65 -0.95 7.23
C ILE A 17 -8.49 -0.07 6.31
N ILE A 18 -8.38 -0.24 4.99
CA ILE A 18 -9.10 0.58 4.00
C ILE A 18 -9.60 -0.34 2.90
N ARG A 19 -10.84 -0.16 2.47
CA ARG A 19 -11.36 -0.77 1.26
C ARG A 19 -11.79 0.29 0.27
N ILE A 20 -11.23 0.27 -0.93
CA ILE A 20 -11.58 1.15 -2.04
C ILE A 20 -12.61 0.40 -2.89
N ASN A 21 -13.87 0.81 -2.78
CA ASN A 21 -15.00 0.11 -3.40
C ASN A 21 -15.20 0.49 -4.86
N SER A 22 -14.93 1.75 -5.22
CA SER A 22 -15.06 2.23 -6.59
C SER A 22 -14.33 3.56 -6.78
N LEU A 23 -14.11 3.94 -8.04
CA LEU A 23 -13.74 5.31 -8.41
C LEU A 23 -14.97 6.07 -8.92
N THR A 24 -15.03 7.37 -8.65
CA THR A 24 -16.11 8.28 -9.07
C THR A 24 -15.71 9.04 -10.32
N SER A 25 -16.66 9.64 -11.05
CA SER A 25 -16.36 10.49 -12.20
C SER A 25 -15.69 11.82 -11.82
N ARG A 26 -15.76 12.24 -10.56
CA ARG A 26 -15.17 13.50 -10.09
C ARG A 26 -13.65 13.36 -10.02
N LYS A 27 -12.95 14.24 -10.73
CA LYS A 27 -11.49 14.35 -10.66
C LYS A 27 -11.06 15.35 -9.60
N TRP A 28 -9.87 15.13 -9.07
CA TRP A 28 -9.20 15.99 -8.11
C TRP A 28 -7.69 15.97 -8.37
N ARG A 29 -7.00 17.03 -7.97
CA ARG A 29 -5.53 17.04 -7.87
C ARG A 29 -5.12 17.48 -6.48
N ARG A 30 -3.91 17.10 -6.06
CA ARG A 30 -3.34 17.58 -4.80
C ARG A 30 -3.19 19.09 -4.84
N ASN A 31 -3.37 19.73 -3.69
CA ASN A 31 -3.06 21.15 -3.53
C ASN A 31 -1.54 21.37 -3.41
N ASP A 32 -0.80 21.08 -4.48
CA ASP A 32 0.62 21.43 -4.61
C ASP A 32 0.84 22.42 -5.74
N GLN A 33 1.83 23.30 -5.54
CA GLN A 33 2.15 24.35 -6.51
C GLN A 33 2.85 23.81 -7.77
N LYS A 34 3.24 22.53 -7.80
CA LYS A 34 4.00 21.91 -8.90
C LYS A 34 3.23 20.73 -9.48
N GLN A 35 2.98 20.77 -10.80
CA GLN A 35 2.43 19.62 -11.52
C GLN A 35 3.49 18.51 -11.61
N TYR A 36 3.28 17.42 -10.88
CA TYR A 36 4.04 16.19 -11.06
C TYR A 36 3.08 15.04 -11.37
N PRO A 37 3.52 13.97 -12.05
CA PRO A 37 2.66 12.81 -12.32
C PRO A 37 2.05 12.16 -11.08
N ARG A 38 2.51 12.47 -9.87
CA ARG A 38 1.97 11.97 -8.58
C ARG A 38 0.88 12.88 -7.98
N THR A 39 0.57 14.01 -8.62
CA THR A 39 -0.29 15.05 -8.06
C THR A 39 -1.69 15.05 -8.66
N GLY A 40 -1.94 14.26 -9.70
CA GLY A 40 -3.22 14.15 -10.37
C GLY A 40 -3.20 14.80 -11.76
N PRO A 41 -4.37 14.96 -12.40
CA PRO A 41 -5.69 14.68 -11.84
C PRO A 41 -6.00 13.19 -11.70
N TRP A 42 -6.71 12.84 -10.63
CA TRP A 42 -7.19 11.49 -10.34
C TRP A 42 -8.68 11.51 -10.04
N HIS A 43 -9.38 10.42 -10.32
CA HIS A 43 -10.71 10.15 -9.83
C HIS A 43 -10.70 10.02 -8.30
N ALA A 44 -11.72 10.61 -7.68
CA ALA A 44 -11.99 10.43 -6.26
C ALA A 44 -12.51 9.01 -6.01
N ALA A 45 -12.15 8.42 -4.88
CA ALA A 45 -12.57 7.07 -4.51
C ALA A 45 -13.78 7.09 -3.57
N ASN A 46 -14.67 6.11 -3.72
CA ASN A 46 -15.55 5.68 -2.65
C ASN A 46 -14.80 4.61 -1.85
N TYR A 47 -14.58 4.84 -0.56
CA TYR A 47 -13.81 3.93 0.28
C TYR A 47 -14.36 3.88 1.70
N ASP A 48 -14.13 2.75 2.36
CA ASP A 48 -14.41 2.53 3.77
C ASP A 48 -13.12 2.42 4.56
N VAL A 49 -13.15 2.91 5.80
CA VAL A 49 -12.11 2.69 6.79
C VAL A 49 -12.56 1.53 7.66
N LEU A 50 -11.94 0.36 7.47
CA LEU A 50 -12.36 -0.89 8.11
C LEU A 50 -11.88 -0.99 9.56
N ASP A 51 -10.67 -0.51 9.85
CA ASP A 51 -10.10 -0.44 11.19
C ASP A 51 -9.42 0.93 11.37
N ARG A 52 -10.15 1.84 12.01
CA ARG A 52 -9.68 3.22 12.21
C ARG A 52 -8.55 3.28 13.24
N ASP A 53 -8.55 2.43 14.25
CA ASP A 53 -7.50 2.43 15.28
C ASP A 53 -6.18 1.96 14.69
N ALA A 54 -6.19 0.89 13.88
CA ALA A 54 -5.02 0.44 13.15
C ALA A 54 -4.52 1.51 12.15
N TRP A 55 -5.43 2.20 11.45
CA TRP A 55 -5.05 3.26 10.52
C TRP A 55 -4.37 4.46 11.22
N LEU A 56 -4.86 4.85 12.41
CA LEU A 56 -4.33 5.99 13.16
C LEU A 56 -3.10 5.67 14.02
N ARG A 57 -2.79 4.39 14.25
CA ARG A 57 -1.71 3.97 15.15
C ARG A 57 -0.33 4.37 14.62
N LYS A 58 0.47 5.01 15.47
CA LYS A 58 1.84 5.48 15.15
C LYS A 58 2.91 4.46 15.52
N HIS A 59 3.42 3.73 14.55
CA HIS A 59 4.49 2.75 14.72
C HIS A 59 5.05 2.31 13.36
N ALA A 60 6.22 1.67 13.38
CA ALA A 60 6.76 1.02 12.18
C ALA A 60 5.85 -0.14 11.74
N CYS A 61 5.48 -0.16 10.47
CA CYS A 61 4.59 -1.17 9.91
C CYS A 61 4.92 -1.47 8.45
N ILE A 62 4.68 -2.72 8.04
CA ILE A 62 4.52 -3.09 6.64
C ILE A 62 3.04 -2.94 6.25
N TYR A 63 2.78 -2.63 4.99
CA TYR A 63 1.43 -2.59 4.46
C TYR A 63 1.37 -3.15 3.05
N PHE A 64 0.19 -3.64 2.70
CA PHE A 64 -0.08 -4.34 1.46
C PHE A 64 -1.29 -3.75 0.77
N VAL A 65 -1.33 -3.85 -0.56
CA VAL A 65 -2.55 -3.62 -1.34
C VAL A 65 -2.87 -4.90 -2.09
N GLY A 66 -4.09 -5.41 -1.94
CA GLY A 66 -4.61 -6.53 -2.71
C GLY A 66 -5.78 -6.10 -3.60
N GLY A 67 -5.96 -6.83 -4.69
CA GLY A 67 -7.17 -6.75 -5.52
C GLY A 67 -8.26 -7.72 -5.05
N ASP A 68 -9.44 -7.58 -5.62
CA ASP A 68 -10.58 -8.49 -5.40
C ASP A 68 -10.40 -9.92 -5.97
N ASP A 69 -9.36 -10.13 -6.74
CA ASP A 69 -8.94 -11.43 -7.28
C ASP A 69 -8.01 -12.22 -6.34
N GLY A 70 -7.77 -11.70 -5.13
CA GLY A 70 -6.93 -12.33 -4.13
C GLY A 70 -5.43 -12.20 -4.39
N LEU A 71 -5.00 -11.44 -5.41
CA LEU A 71 -3.57 -11.22 -5.66
C LEU A 71 -3.07 -9.93 -5.01
N MET A 72 -1.93 -10.03 -4.33
CA MET A 72 -1.24 -8.87 -3.78
C MET A 72 -0.62 -8.03 -4.90
N ARG A 73 -0.97 -6.74 -4.94
CA ARG A 73 -0.52 -5.78 -5.95
C ARG A 73 0.73 -5.01 -5.52
N TYR A 74 0.80 -4.63 -4.24
CA TYR A 74 1.82 -3.74 -3.72
C TYR A 74 2.19 -4.09 -2.28
N THR A 75 3.45 -3.86 -1.92
CA THR A 75 3.92 -3.83 -0.52
C THR A 75 4.71 -2.56 -0.25
N GLY A 76 4.68 -2.05 0.98
CA GLY A 76 5.54 -0.94 1.37
C GLY A 76 5.67 -0.85 2.88
N ILE A 77 6.52 0.07 3.33
CA ILE A 77 6.76 0.30 4.77
C ILE A 77 6.44 1.74 5.19
N SER A 78 6.07 1.91 6.46
CA SER A 78 6.03 3.20 7.14
C SER A 78 6.79 3.12 8.44
N ARG A 79 7.51 4.19 8.77
CA ARG A 79 8.21 4.33 10.07
C ARG A 79 7.28 4.88 11.16
N ASN A 80 6.30 5.68 10.75
CA ASN A 80 5.50 6.51 11.66
C ASN A 80 4.02 6.08 11.74
N GLY A 81 3.64 5.02 11.03
CA GLY A 81 2.27 4.55 10.92
C GLY A 81 1.70 4.70 9.51
N ILE A 82 0.66 3.94 9.22
CA ILE A 82 0.14 3.77 7.86
C ILE A 82 -0.58 5.02 7.32
N LYS A 83 -1.13 5.87 8.19
CA LYS A 83 -1.75 7.15 7.81
C LYS A 83 -0.80 8.09 7.08
N ASP A 84 0.51 8.03 7.35
CA ASP A 84 1.50 8.88 6.67
C ASP A 84 1.71 8.46 5.21
N ARG A 85 1.34 7.23 4.86
CA ARG A 85 1.40 6.69 3.49
C ARG A 85 0.06 6.81 2.80
N TRP A 86 -1.00 6.33 3.47
CA TRP A 86 -2.39 6.39 3.03
C TRP A 86 -3.12 7.49 3.80
N ARG A 87 -3.21 8.66 3.18
CA ARG A 87 -3.70 9.88 3.83
C ARG A 87 -4.92 10.45 3.12
N GLU A 88 -5.76 11.12 3.89
CA GLU A 88 -6.74 12.06 3.38
C GLU A 88 -6.00 13.39 3.10
N ALA A 89 -5.73 13.69 1.83
CA ALA A 89 -5.00 14.88 1.42
C ALA A 89 -5.95 16.02 1.01
N PRO A 90 -5.60 17.29 1.28
CA PRO A 90 -6.30 18.43 0.71
C PRO A 90 -6.29 18.35 -0.82
N ALA A 91 -7.47 18.49 -1.40
CA ALA A 91 -7.70 18.33 -2.82
C ALA A 91 -8.25 19.62 -3.44
N VAL A 92 -7.91 19.86 -4.70
CA VAL A 92 -8.45 20.94 -5.51
C VAL A 92 -9.08 20.38 -6.78
N ASP A 93 -10.07 21.09 -7.29
CA ASP A 93 -10.63 20.84 -8.60
C ASP A 93 -9.56 21.13 -9.67
N PRO A 94 -9.31 20.19 -10.61
CA PRO A 94 -8.20 20.33 -11.55
C PRO A 94 -8.42 21.45 -12.56
N GLU A 95 -9.67 21.76 -12.91
CA GLU A 95 -10.02 22.76 -13.93
C GLU A 95 -10.03 24.17 -13.35
N THR A 96 -10.66 24.35 -12.19
CA THR A 96 -10.87 25.65 -11.55
C THR A 96 -9.78 26.01 -10.55
N GLY A 97 -8.98 25.03 -10.10
CA GLY A 97 -8.01 25.20 -9.02
C GLY A 97 -8.62 25.47 -7.64
N LYS A 98 -9.95 25.48 -7.52
CA LYS A 98 -10.63 25.74 -6.25
C LYS A 98 -10.48 24.54 -5.31
N LYS A 99 -10.31 24.83 -4.02
CA LYS A 99 -10.28 23.80 -2.97
C LYS A 99 -11.60 23.04 -2.94
N LEU A 100 -11.51 21.71 -2.88
CA LEU A 100 -12.66 20.83 -2.70
C LEU A 100 -13.08 20.81 -1.22
N PRO A 101 -14.38 20.61 -0.93
CA PRO A 101 -14.90 20.64 0.44
C PRO A 101 -14.42 19.45 1.28
N LYS A 102 -14.00 18.36 0.65
CA LYS A 102 -13.51 17.15 1.29
C LYS A 102 -12.06 16.89 0.91
N ASN A 103 -11.31 16.30 1.84
CA ASN A 103 -10.03 15.69 1.53
C ASN A 103 -10.24 14.38 0.76
N GLU A 104 -9.25 14.00 -0.04
CA GLU A 104 -9.30 12.79 -0.87
C GLU A 104 -8.25 11.79 -0.41
N LEU A 105 -8.60 10.50 -0.44
CA LEU A 105 -7.66 9.44 -0.13
C LEU A 105 -6.52 9.43 -1.16
N HIS A 106 -5.27 9.35 -0.67
CA HIS A 106 -4.09 9.40 -1.52
C HIS A 106 -3.01 8.43 -1.06
N HIS A 107 -2.44 7.74 -2.05
CA HIS A 107 -1.15 7.07 -1.93
C HIS A 107 -0.29 7.39 -3.16
N SER A 108 0.87 7.99 -2.94
CA SER A 108 1.65 8.58 -4.06
C SER A 108 2.15 7.58 -5.11
N GLN A 109 2.30 6.31 -4.73
CA GLN A 109 2.75 5.25 -5.63
C GLN A 109 1.59 4.40 -6.15
N CYS A 110 0.54 4.16 -5.36
CA CYS A 110 -0.50 3.20 -5.74
C CYS A 110 -1.60 3.83 -6.59
N TRP A 111 -1.88 5.12 -6.42
CA TRP A 111 -3.00 5.78 -7.09
C TRP A 111 -2.96 5.69 -8.63
N PRO A 112 -1.82 5.92 -9.31
CA PRO A 112 -1.72 5.73 -10.76
C PRO A 112 -2.03 4.30 -11.22
N HIS A 113 -1.73 3.29 -10.39
CA HIS A 113 -2.02 1.89 -10.70
C HIS A 113 -3.49 1.54 -10.46
N ILE A 114 -4.08 2.04 -9.37
CA ILE A 114 -5.51 1.90 -9.08
C ILE A 114 -6.35 2.45 -10.23
N GLU A 115 -6.02 3.65 -10.71
CA GLU A 115 -6.66 4.28 -11.87
C GLU A 115 -6.60 3.40 -13.11
N ARG A 116 -5.40 2.94 -13.46
CA ARG A 116 -5.18 2.12 -14.65
C ARG A 116 -5.94 0.80 -14.55
N GLU A 117 -5.88 0.13 -13.41
CA GLU A 117 -6.54 -1.15 -13.22
C GLU A 117 -8.07 -0.98 -13.23
N TYR A 118 -8.60 0.08 -12.64
CA TYR A 118 -10.04 0.38 -12.67
C TYR A 118 -10.53 0.76 -14.08
N GLN A 119 -9.72 1.45 -14.88
CA GLN A 119 -10.04 1.73 -16.29
C GLN A 119 -10.13 0.44 -17.12
N ASN A 120 -9.24 -0.52 -16.86
CA ASN A 120 -9.22 -1.80 -17.56
C ASN A 120 -10.29 -2.79 -17.06
N LYS A 121 -10.63 -2.73 -15.77
CA LYS A 121 -11.63 -3.58 -15.11
C LYS A 121 -12.52 -2.72 -14.20
N PRO A 122 -13.51 -2.01 -14.76
CA PRO A 122 -14.45 -1.23 -13.95
C PRO A 122 -15.14 -2.10 -12.91
N GLY A 123 -15.29 -1.57 -11.69
CA GLY A 123 -15.89 -2.29 -10.56
C GLY A 123 -14.93 -3.17 -9.76
N CYS A 124 -13.63 -3.19 -10.10
CA CYS A 124 -12.65 -3.84 -9.24
C CYS A 124 -12.52 -3.12 -7.89
N VAL A 125 -12.32 -3.91 -6.84
CA VAL A 125 -12.13 -3.43 -5.46
C VAL A 125 -10.67 -3.61 -5.05
N PHE A 126 -10.17 -2.68 -4.23
CA PHE A 126 -8.85 -2.78 -3.62
C PHE A 126 -8.95 -2.76 -2.11
N GLU A 127 -8.10 -3.53 -1.45
CA GLU A 127 -8.01 -3.54 0.01
C GLU A 127 -6.59 -3.24 0.46
N VAL A 128 -6.46 -2.33 1.41
CA VAL A 128 -5.21 -1.98 2.06
C VAL A 128 -5.17 -2.68 3.42
N ARG A 129 -4.08 -3.38 3.68
CA ARG A 129 -3.83 -4.07 4.94
C ARG A 129 -2.52 -3.61 5.56
N THR A 130 -2.39 -3.71 6.88
CA THR A 130 -1.15 -3.35 7.58
C THR A 130 -0.80 -4.34 8.68
N MET A 131 0.50 -4.43 8.99
CA MET A 131 1.03 -5.29 10.04
C MET A 131 2.16 -4.57 10.77
N ALA A 132 1.99 -4.42 12.08
CA ALA A 132 3.01 -3.88 13.00
C ALA A 132 4.22 -4.82 13.11
N GLY A 133 5.40 -4.29 13.45
CA GLY A 133 6.61 -5.09 13.66
C GLY A 133 6.42 -6.28 14.61
N ALA A 134 5.83 -6.08 15.79
CA ALA A 134 5.60 -7.16 16.76
C ALA A 134 4.65 -8.26 16.22
N LYS A 135 3.59 -7.88 15.51
CA LYS A 135 2.68 -8.83 14.85
C LYS A 135 3.41 -9.57 13.73
N LEU A 136 4.22 -8.85 12.95
CA LEU A 136 5.03 -9.41 11.88
C LEU A 136 6.00 -10.46 12.40
N ALA A 137 6.75 -10.17 13.47
CA ALA A 137 7.66 -11.13 14.09
C ALA A 137 6.94 -12.43 14.49
N SER A 138 5.78 -12.33 15.15
CA SER A 138 4.96 -13.50 15.49
C SER A 138 4.55 -14.30 14.24
N VAL A 139 4.17 -13.62 13.16
CA VAL A 139 3.78 -14.27 11.90
C VAL A 139 5.00 -14.94 11.25
N LEU A 140 6.17 -14.28 11.20
CA LEU A 140 7.38 -14.86 10.62
C LEU A 140 7.85 -16.11 11.39
N LYS A 141 7.67 -16.11 12.72
CA LYS A 141 7.96 -17.28 13.55
C LYS A 141 7.07 -18.47 13.19
N GLN A 142 5.80 -18.23 12.88
CA GLN A 142 4.85 -19.28 12.47
C GLN A 142 5.12 -19.76 11.03
N LEU A 143 5.47 -18.85 10.12
CA LEU A 143 5.78 -19.19 8.73
C LEU A 143 7.06 -20.04 8.60
N GLY A 144 8.01 -19.88 9.52
CA GLY A 144 9.28 -20.59 9.49
C GLY A 144 10.21 -20.11 8.36
N PRO A 145 11.20 -20.93 7.97
CA PRO A 145 12.18 -20.57 6.95
C PRO A 145 11.53 -20.32 5.56
N PRO A 146 12.06 -19.38 4.75
CA PRO A 146 13.28 -18.60 5.03
C PRO A 146 13.03 -17.35 5.89
N LEU A 147 11.78 -16.89 6.04
CA LEU A 147 11.49 -15.60 6.68
C LEU A 147 11.75 -15.58 8.18
N SER A 148 11.65 -16.71 8.87
CA SER A 148 12.02 -16.80 10.28
C SER A 148 13.49 -16.41 10.55
N GLY A 149 14.37 -16.48 9.55
CA GLY A 149 15.74 -15.99 9.66
C GLY A 149 15.84 -14.48 9.89
N LEU A 150 14.80 -13.71 9.53
CA LEU A 150 14.74 -12.27 9.75
C LEU A 150 14.42 -11.90 11.21
N LEU A 151 14.06 -12.88 12.06
CA LEU A 151 13.80 -12.66 13.49
C LEU A 151 15.02 -12.18 14.28
N VAL A 152 16.22 -12.22 13.70
CA VAL A 152 17.38 -11.51 14.24
C VAL A 152 17.14 -10.00 14.41
N LEU A 153 16.16 -9.45 13.67
CA LEU A 153 15.72 -8.05 13.74
C LEU A 153 14.47 -7.84 14.61
N ASP A 154 14.04 -8.80 15.43
CA ASP A 154 12.80 -8.67 16.23
C ASP A 154 12.78 -7.41 17.12
N ASN A 155 13.93 -7.04 17.69
CA ASN A 155 14.08 -5.82 18.49
C ASN A 155 14.21 -4.54 17.66
N ASP A 156 14.37 -4.64 16.33
CA ASP A 156 14.38 -3.54 15.38
C ASP A 156 13.20 -3.69 14.40
N HIS A 157 12.02 -3.29 14.87
CA HIS A 157 10.79 -3.38 14.08
C HIS A 157 10.86 -2.65 12.73
N GLU A 158 11.65 -1.57 12.63
CA GLU A 158 11.84 -0.87 11.36
C GLU A 158 12.69 -1.70 10.39
N GLY A 159 13.81 -2.23 10.87
CA GLY A 159 14.66 -3.16 10.14
C GLY A 159 13.88 -4.40 9.69
N LEU A 160 13.07 -4.97 10.57
CA LEU A 160 12.25 -6.15 10.28
C LEU A 160 11.26 -5.92 9.14
N VAL A 161 10.43 -4.85 9.21
CA VAL A 161 9.47 -4.56 8.14
C VAL A 161 10.18 -4.26 6.81
N SER A 162 11.34 -3.59 6.86
CA SER A 162 12.16 -3.29 5.68
C SER A 162 12.75 -4.55 5.05
N ALA A 163 13.23 -5.50 5.85
CA ALA A 163 13.79 -6.75 5.36
C ALA A 163 12.72 -7.64 4.71
N VAL A 164 11.52 -7.70 5.29
CA VAL A 164 10.38 -8.44 4.70
C VAL A 164 9.92 -7.81 3.41
N GLU A 165 9.76 -6.48 3.35
CA GLU A 165 9.40 -5.78 2.11
C GLU A 165 10.41 -6.06 0.99
N ARG A 166 11.71 -5.98 1.30
CA ARG A 166 12.77 -6.32 0.34
C ARG A 166 12.69 -7.77 -0.12
N TRP A 167 12.42 -8.72 0.76
CA TRP A 167 12.26 -10.12 0.38
C TRP A 167 11.07 -10.30 -0.58
N ILE A 168 9.92 -9.67 -0.30
CA ILE A 168 8.74 -9.71 -1.18
C ILE A 168 9.07 -9.13 -2.56
N CYS A 169 9.75 -7.99 -2.61
CA CYS A 169 10.12 -7.33 -3.86
C CYS A 169 11.18 -8.11 -4.65
N ASN A 170 12.19 -8.67 -4.00
CA ASN A 170 13.24 -9.46 -4.66
C ASN A 170 12.71 -10.77 -5.26
N ASN A 171 11.66 -11.33 -4.66
CA ASN A 171 10.96 -12.50 -5.21
C ASN A 171 9.86 -12.14 -6.22
N GLN A 172 9.74 -10.86 -6.61
CA GLN A 172 8.78 -10.37 -7.61
C GLN A 172 7.32 -10.73 -7.31
N LEU A 173 6.94 -10.73 -6.03
CA LEU A 173 5.61 -11.19 -5.57
C LEU A 173 4.52 -10.11 -5.67
N VAL A 174 4.86 -8.93 -6.19
CA VAL A 174 4.00 -7.76 -6.31
C VAL A 174 4.27 -7.05 -7.63
N THR A 175 3.22 -6.58 -8.29
CA THR A 175 3.31 -6.02 -9.65
C THR A 175 3.50 -4.51 -9.67
N TRP A 176 3.12 -3.80 -8.60
CA TRP A 176 3.14 -2.33 -8.55
C TRP A 176 4.41 -1.73 -7.90
N ASN A 177 5.33 -2.55 -7.38
CA ASN A 177 6.62 -2.11 -6.81
C ASN A 177 7.70 -1.88 -7.88
N SER A 178 7.33 -1.40 -9.07
CA SER A 178 8.16 -1.36 -10.29
C SER A 178 9.48 -0.60 -10.17
N ALA A 179 9.64 0.26 -9.17
CA ALA A 179 10.88 1.00 -8.90
C ALA A 179 11.96 0.15 -8.23
N MET A 180 11.59 -0.89 -7.48
CA MET A 180 12.52 -1.78 -6.77
C MET A 180 12.79 -3.09 -7.53
N THR A 181 11.95 -3.43 -8.52
CA THR A 181 12.15 -4.59 -9.39
C THR A 181 12.97 -4.30 -10.65
N LYS A 182 13.43 -3.05 -10.86
CA LYS A 182 14.45 -2.75 -11.88
C LYS A 182 15.82 -3.24 -11.40
N ILE A 183 16.04 -4.55 -11.53
CA ILE A 183 17.39 -5.08 -11.66
C ILE A 183 18.02 -4.37 -12.86
N ARG A 184 19.23 -3.83 -12.65
CA ARG A 184 20.07 -3.26 -13.71
C ARG A 184 20.18 -4.31 -14.82
N ASN A 185 19.61 -4.04 -15.98
CA ASN A 185 20.09 -4.67 -17.21
C ASN A 185 21.48 -4.07 -17.46
N ILE A 186 22.49 -4.73 -16.92
CA ILE A 186 23.86 -4.56 -17.37
C ILE A 186 23.94 -5.40 -18.66
N THR A 187 23.70 -4.76 -19.79
CA THR A 187 24.27 -5.18 -21.08
C THR A 187 25.79 -5.07 -21.01
#